data_AF-A5DPV3-F1
#
_entry.id   AF-A5DPV3-F1
#
_cell.length_a   1.000
_cell.length_b   1.000
_cell.length_c   1.000
_cell.angle_alpha   90.00
_cell.angle_beta   90.00
_cell.angle_gamma   90.00
#
_symmetry.space_group_name_H-M   'P 1'
#
loop_
_entity.id
_entity.type
_entity.pdbx_description
1 polymer ?
#
loop_
_entity_poly.entity_id
_entity_poly.type
_entity_poly.pdbx_seq_one_letter_code
_entity_poly.pdbx_strand_id
1 'polypeptide(L)'
;MNRRHEDLVVSQSDLLATHNISNAEYRGFFIYVLSSISLFVWIGWTVIPEHVLENYLYIDYYPDKYWTVAIPAYSLMLMVYIYIGMALYNTEVLTFAIDDVRNFVDSYTYMPEQTVPGSRSKYEKTLDYVWKAPSGVWDLPITLVNEVLYTDDNDE
;
A
#
# COMPACT_ATOMS: atom_id res chain seq x y z
N MET A 1 19.19 21.34 -31.11
CA MET A 1 20.13 21.29 -29.96
C MET A 1 19.59 20.50 -28.76
N ASN A 2 18.26 20.29 -28.66
CA ASN A 2 17.61 19.61 -27.53
C ASN A 2 17.87 18.09 -27.41
N ARG A 3 17.89 17.36 -28.54
CA ARG A 3 17.99 15.89 -28.55
C ARG A 3 19.22 15.34 -27.80
N ARG A 4 20.39 15.97 -27.97
CA ARG A 4 21.61 15.53 -27.25
C ARG A 4 21.49 15.68 -25.74
N HIS A 5 20.74 16.67 -25.24
CA HIS A 5 20.55 16.82 -23.81
C HIS A 5 19.57 15.76 -23.28
N GLU A 6 18.49 15.47 -24.02
CA GLU A 6 17.55 14.40 -23.68
C GLU A 6 18.26 13.03 -23.68
N ASP A 7 19.07 12.74 -24.70
CA ASP A 7 19.83 11.49 -24.81
C ASP A 7 20.83 11.30 -23.65
N LEU A 8 21.47 12.40 -23.20
CA LEU A 8 22.38 12.38 -22.05
C LEU A 8 21.63 12.12 -20.73
N VAL A 9 20.44 12.68 -20.56
CA VAL A 9 19.62 12.49 -19.35
C VAL A 9 19.11 11.05 -19.31
N VAL A 10 18.63 10.51 -20.43
CA VAL A 10 18.16 9.12 -20.55
C VAL A 10 19.31 8.14 -20.29
N SER A 11 20.49 8.37 -20.86
CA SER A 11 21.65 7.52 -20.60
C SER A 11 22.08 7.55 -19.14
N GLN A 12 22.07 8.72 -18.49
CA GLN A 12 22.39 8.81 -17.06
C GLN A 12 21.32 8.14 -16.20
N SER A 13 20.03 8.28 -16.51
CA SER A 13 18.97 7.58 -15.78
C SER A 13 19.07 6.08 -15.94
N ASP A 14 19.40 5.57 -17.13
CA ASP A 14 19.52 4.14 -17.38
C ASP A 14 20.73 3.54 -16.65
N LEU A 15 21.86 4.26 -16.63
CA LEU A 15 23.04 3.86 -15.87
C LEU A 15 22.79 3.84 -14.36
N LEU A 16 22.09 4.85 -13.84
CA LEU A 16 21.72 4.92 -12.42
C LEU A 16 20.71 3.82 -12.05
N ALA A 17 19.69 3.58 -12.89
CA ALA A 17 18.72 2.53 -12.70
C ALA A 17 19.41 1.16 -12.71
N THR A 18 20.24 0.87 -13.72
CA THR A 18 20.97 -0.39 -13.86
C THR A 18 21.92 -0.63 -12.67
N HIS A 19 22.65 0.40 -12.26
CA HIS A 19 23.54 0.29 -11.10
C HIS A 19 22.77 0.04 -9.81
N ASN A 20 21.64 0.72 -9.59
CA ASN A 20 20.85 0.56 -8.38
C ASN A 20 20.16 -0.82 -8.31
N ILE A 21 19.63 -1.30 -9.45
CA ILE A 21 19.03 -2.63 -9.58
C ILE A 21 20.08 -3.71 -9.28
N SER A 22 21.25 -3.62 -9.89
CA SER A 22 22.33 -4.59 -9.70
C SER A 22 22.76 -4.69 -8.23
N ASN A 23 22.96 -3.56 -7.55
CA ASN A 23 23.31 -3.55 -6.12
C ASN A 23 22.22 -4.13 -5.22
N ALA A 24 20.94 -3.84 -5.53
CA ALA A 24 19.81 -4.36 -4.77
C ALA A 24 19.68 -5.90 -4.93
N GLU A 25 19.84 -6.40 -6.15
CA GLU A 25 19.78 -7.84 -6.46
C GLU A 25 20.86 -8.64 -5.71
N TYR A 26 22.12 -8.17 -5.74
CA TYR A 26 23.21 -8.85 -5.03
C TYR A 26 23.01 -8.86 -3.51
N ARG A 27 22.50 -7.76 -2.94
CA ARG A 27 22.19 -7.68 -1.51
C ARG A 27 21.09 -8.66 -1.12
N GLY A 28 20.02 -8.74 -1.92
CA GLY A 28 18.94 -9.69 -1.73
C GLY A 28 19.43 -11.14 -1.80
N PHE A 29 20.24 -11.47 -2.82
CA PHE A 29 20.82 -12.80 -2.97
C PHE A 29 21.74 -13.17 -1.80
N PHE A 30 22.61 -12.26 -1.38
CA PHE A 30 23.51 -12.49 -0.25
C PHE A 30 22.72 -12.73 1.05
N ILE A 31 21.72 -11.88 1.34
CA ILE A 31 20.86 -12.04 2.53
C ILE A 31 20.09 -13.36 2.46
N TYR A 32 19.60 -13.76 1.29
CA TYR A 32 18.90 -15.04 1.10
C TYR A 32 19.81 -16.24 1.42
N VAL A 33 21.02 -16.27 0.87
CA VAL A 33 21.99 -17.35 1.11
C VAL A 33 22.39 -17.38 2.59
N LEU A 34 22.70 -16.23 3.17
CA LEU A 34 23.07 -16.11 4.58
C LEU A 34 21.93 -16.57 5.51
N SER A 35 20.70 -16.15 5.22
CA SER A 35 19.52 -16.53 5.99
C SER A 35 19.23 -18.03 5.87
N SER A 36 19.37 -18.60 4.68
CA SER A 36 19.18 -20.03 4.45
C SER A 36 20.18 -20.87 5.24
N ILE A 37 21.48 -20.53 5.16
CA ILE A 37 22.52 -21.23 5.93
C ILE A 37 22.26 -21.09 7.43
N SER A 38 21.97 -19.88 7.90
CA SER A 38 21.67 -19.62 9.31
C SER A 38 20.46 -20.44 9.80
N LEU A 39 19.43 -20.56 8.97
CA LEU A 39 18.24 -21.36 9.27
C LEU A 39 18.57 -22.85 9.34
N PHE A 40 19.36 -23.39 8.41
CA PHE A 40 19.78 -24.80 8.48
C PHE A 40 20.62 -25.10 9.70
N VAL A 41 21.55 -24.20 10.06
CA VAL A 41 22.36 -24.32 11.28
C VAL A 41 21.46 -24.27 12.52
N TRP A 42 20.50 -23.36 12.54
CA TRP A 42 19.54 -23.25 13.63
C TRP A 42 18.71 -24.53 13.77
N ILE A 43 18.08 -25.03 12.70
CA ILE A 43 17.33 -26.29 12.72
C ILE A 43 18.20 -27.48 13.13
N GLY A 44 19.44 -27.55 12.63
CA GLY A 44 20.40 -28.57 13.06
C GLY A 44 20.63 -28.53 14.57
N TRP A 45 20.88 -27.34 15.12
CA TRP A 45 21.09 -27.14 16.55
C TRP A 45 19.84 -27.46 17.40
N THR A 46 18.63 -27.21 16.90
CA THR A 46 17.39 -27.52 17.62
C THR A 46 17.12 -29.01 17.69
N VAL A 47 17.33 -29.74 16.59
CA VAL A 47 17.03 -31.17 16.46
C VAL A 47 18.06 -32.05 17.16
N ILE A 48 19.33 -31.63 17.22
CA ILE A 48 20.39 -32.41 17.86
C ILE A 48 20.21 -32.39 19.39
N PRO A 49 20.09 -33.54 20.06
CA PRO A 49 19.95 -33.61 21.51
C PRO A 49 21.26 -33.27 22.23
N GLU A 50 21.17 -32.77 23.47
CA GLU A 50 22.30 -32.22 24.27
C GLU A 50 23.44 -33.23 24.44
N HIS A 51 23.11 -34.49 24.71
CA HIS A 51 24.11 -35.56 24.85
C HIS A 51 24.96 -35.78 23.60
N VAL A 52 24.46 -35.45 22.41
CA VAL A 52 25.23 -35.58 21.16
C VAL A 52 26.19 -34.40 21.00
N LEU A 53 25.76 -33.20 21.37
CA LEU A 53 26.59 -31.99 21.35
C LEU A 53 27.78 -32.11 22.30
N GLU A 54 27.54 -32.58 23.53
CA GLU A 54 28.58 -32.72 24.54
C GLU A 54 29.56 -33.86 24.20
N ASN A 55 29.05 -35.04 23.82
CA ASN A 55 29.91 -36.22 23.64
C ASN A 55 30.67 -36.26 22.31
N TYR A 56 30.09 -35.75 21.21
CA TYR A 56 30.70 -35.86 19.88
C TYR A 56 31.30 -34.54 19.38
N LEU A 57 30.74 -33.41 19.78
CA LEU A 57 31.15 -32.09 19.32
C LEU A 57 32.07 -31.38 20.32
N TYR A 58 32.13 -31.84 21.58
CA TYR A 58 32.93 -31.28 22.67
C TYR A 58 32.70 -29.77 22.87
N ILE A 59 31.44 -29.34 22.73
CA ILE A 59 31.01 -27.95 22.96
C ILE A 59 30.29 -27.86 24.29
N ASP A 60 30.99 -27.35 25.31
CA ASP A 60 30.46 -27.23 26.68
C ASP A 60 29.67 -25.92 26.91
N TYR A 61 29.76 -24.95 25.99
CA TYR A 61 29.13 -23.65 26.12
C TYR A 61 28.23 -23.34 24.92
N TYR A 62 26.93 -23.57 25.09
CA TYR A 62 25.87 -23.14 24.17
C TYR A 62 24.71 -22.53 24.98
N PRO A 63 23.94 -21.60 24.40
CA PRO A 63 22.78 -21.02 25.07
C PRO A 63 21.69 -22.09 25.31
N ASP A 64 20.87 -21.93 26.35
CA ASP A 64 19.78 -22.87 26.67
C ASP A 64 18.87 -23.13 25.44
N LYS A 65 18.50 -24.38 25.20
CA LYS A 65 17.55 -24.77 24.13
C LYS A 65 16.18 -24.10 24.26
N TYR A 66 15.85 -23.49 25.40
CA TYR A 66 14.69 -22.61 25.54
C TYR A 66 14.57 -21.58 24.40
N TRP A 67 15.69 -21.05 23.89
CA TRP A 67 15.70 -20.09 22.80
C TRP A 67 15.08 -20.61 21.50
N THR A 68 15.06 -21.92 21.29
CA THR A 68 14.37 -22.58 20.18
C THR A 68 12.87 -22.26 20.15
N VAL A 69 12.24 -22.16 21.32
CA VAL A 69 10.80 -21.88 21.45
C VAL A 69 10.57 -20.38 21.60
N ALA A 70 11.44 -19.69 22.33
CA ALA A 70 11.30 -18.26 22.56
C ALA A 70 11.34 -17.45 21.26
N ILE A 71 12.32 -17.69 20.37
CA ILE A 71 12.47 -16.90 19.14
C ILE A 71 11.21 -16.97 18.25
N PRO A 72 10.67 -18.16 17.91
CA PRO A 72 9.42 -18.25 17.15
C PRO A 72 8.21 -17.64 17.88
N ALA A 73 8.09 -17.85 19.20
CA ALA A 73 6.97 -17.31 19.98
C ALA A 73 6.97 -15.77 19.98
N TYR A 74 8.12 -15.14 20.23
CA TYR A 74 8.24 -13.68 20.17
C TYR A 74 8.05 -13.15 18.74
N SER A 75 8.53 -13.86 17.71
CA SER A 75 8.31 -13.48 16.32
C SER A 75 6.82 -13.48 15.94
N LEU A 76 6.06 -14.50 16.36
CA LEU A 76 4.61 -14.57 16.15
C LEU A 76 3.89 -13.43 16.89
N MET A 77 4.24 -13.17 18.15
CA MET A 77 3.65 -12.08 18.91
C MET A 77 3.97 -10.71 18.31
N LEU A 78 5.20 -10.50 17.82
CA LEU A 78 5.60 -9.28 17.11
C LEU A 78 4.79 -9.11 15.82
N MET A 79 4.59 -10.18 15.05
CA MET A 79 3.79 -10.14 13.82
C MET A 79 2.34 -9.70 14.10
N VAL A 80 1.71 -10.28 15.11
CA VAL A 80 0.35 -9.90 15.54
C VAL A 80 0.31 -8.43 15.97
N TYR A 81 1.29 -7.99 16.76
CA TYR A 81 1.40 -6.60 17.18
C TYR A 81 1.48 -5.63 15.99
N ILE A 82 2.31 -5.96 15.00
CA ILE A 82 2.46 -5.16 13.77
C ILE A 82 1.15 -5.12 12.98
N TYR A 83 0.44 -6.25 12.85
CA TYR A 83 -0.85 -6.28 12.13
C TYR A 83 -1.91 -5.43 12.81
N ILE A 84 -2.02 -5.51 14.13
CA ILE A 84 -2.95 -4.65 14.89
C ILE A 84 -2.54 -3.18 14.74
N GLY A 85 -1.25 -2.87 14.86
CA GLY A 85 -0.74 -1.51 14.68
C GLY A 85 -1.02 -0.94 13.29
N MET A 86 -0.81 -1.73 12.24
CA MET A 86 -1.14 -1.32 10.87
C MET A 86 -2.65 -1.16 10.66
N ALA A 87 -3.47 -2.05 11.21
CA ALA A 87 -4.92 -1.91 11.14
C ALA A 87 -5.39 -0.61 11.80
N LEU A 88 -4.91 -0.32 13.01
CA LEU A 88 -5.21 0.91 13.72
C LEU A 88 -4.74 2.15 12.94
N TYR A 89 -3.51 2.13 12.43
CA TYR A 89 -2.96 3.23 11.63
C TYR A 89 -3.80 3.49 10.37
N ASN A 90 -4.21 2.43 9.66
CA ASN A 90 -5.07 2.57 8.50
C ASN A 90 -6.44 3.14 8.88
N THR A 91 -7.01 2.75 10.02
CA THR A 91 -8.33 3.21 10.45
C THR A 91 -8.34 4.63 11.02
N GLU A 92 -7.27 5.05 11.69
CA GLU A 92 -7.24 6.33 12.43
C GLU A 92 -6.53 7.45 11.66
N VAL A 93 -5.48 7.12 10.89
CA VAL A 93 -4.63 8.12 10.22
C VAL A 93 -4.94 8.23 8.74
N LEU A 94 -5.08 7.09 8.05
CA LEU A 94 -5.28 7.08 6.59
C LEU A 94 -6.74 7.21 6.18
N THR A 95 -7.67 6.75 7.02
CA THR A 95 -9.11 6.77 6.73
C THR A 95 -9.79 7.86 7.53
N PHE A 96 -10.79 8.51 6.95
CA PHE A 96 -11.65 9.44 7.69
C PHE A 96 -12.50 8.67 8.71
N ALA A 97 -12.97 9.35 9.75
CA ALA A 97 -13.91 8.76 10.71
C ALA A 97 -15.13 8.17 9.96
N ILE A 98 -15.69 7.07 10.45
CA ILE A 98 -16.76 6.32 9.76
C ILE A 98 -18.02 7.19 9.53
N ASP A 99 -18.26 8.15 10.42
CA ASP A 99 -19.40 9.07 10.36
C ASP A 99 -19.15 10.30 9.46
N ASP A 100 -18.03 10.33 8.73
CA ASP A 100 -17.68 11.45 7.86
C ASP A 100 -18.23 11.27 6.45
N VAL A 101 -18.98 12.26 5.98
CA VAL A 101 -19.52 12.35 4.61
C VAL A 101 -18.42 12.30 3.53
N ARG A 102 -17.19 12.67 3.88
CA ARG A 102 -16.01 12.57 3.00
C ARG A 102 -15.68 11.13 2.58
N ASN A 103 -16.18 10.11 3.27
CA ASN A 103 -16.07 8.73 2.82
C ASN A 103 -16.91 8.43 1.55
N PHE A 104 -17.94 9.24 1.27
CA PHE A 104 -18.86 9.04 0.15
C PHE A 104 -18.69 10.08 -0.97
N VAL A 105 -17.93 11.14 -0.72
CA VAL A 105 -17.81 12.31 -1.58
C VAL A 105 -16.35 12.55 -1.94
N ASP A 106 -16.06 12.66 -3.23
CA ASP A 106 -14.72 13.00 -3.74
C ASP A 106 -14.69 14.46 -4.25
N SER A 107 -13.48 14.92 -4.57
CA SER A 107 -13.15 16.20 -5.20
C SER A 107 -14.01 16.51 -6.42
N TYR A 108 -14.35 15.50 -7.21
CA TYR A 108 -15.14 15.59 -8.44
C TYR A 108 -16.65 15.40 -8.25
N THR A 109 -17.12 15.19 -7.02
CA THR A 109 -18.56 15.08 -6.79
C THR A 109 -19.23 16.44 -7.03
N TYR A 110 -20.08 16.47 -8.05
CA TYR A 110 -20.95 17.61 -8.35
C TYR A 110 -22.19 17.55 -7.44
N MET A 111 -22.40 18.59 -6.65
CA MET A 111 -23.60 18.76 -5.84
C MET A 111 -24.37 19.97 -6.34
N PRO A 112 -25.71 19.97 -6.25
CA PRO A 112 -26.51 21.12 -6.64
C PRO A 112 -26.06 22.35 -5.87
N GLU A 113 -25.44 23.29 -6.58
CA GLU A 113 -24.92 24.53 -6.05
C GLU A 113 -26.10 25.42 -5.65
N GLN A 114 -26.34 25.55 -4.34
CA GLN A 114 -27.03 26.73 -3.83
C GLN A 114 -25.98 27.66 -3.24
N THR A 115 -25.61 28.64 -4.06
CA THR A 115 -24.78 29.80 -3.74
C THR A 115 -25.50 30.66 -2.69
N VAL A 116 -25.53 30.19 -1.44
CA VAL A 116 -25.96 30.99 -0.30
C VAL A 116 -24.77 31.87 0.11
N PRO A 117 -24.90 33.22 0.06
CA PRO A 117 -23.82 34.12 0.46
C PRO A 117 -23.51 33.91 1.95
N GLY A 118 -22.26 33.59 2.27
CA GLY A 118 -21.80 33.26 3.64
C GLY A 118 -21.48 31.78 3.91
N SER A 119 -21.32 30.96 2.86
CA SER A 119 -21.21 29.50 3.01
C SER A 119 -20.01 29.04 3.84
N ARG A 120 -20.29 28.31 4.92
CA ARG A 120 -19.34 27.38 5.55
C ARG A 120 -18.96 26.25 4.58
N SER A 121 -17.86 25.58 4.91
CA SER A 121 -17.18 24.49 4.20
C SER A 121 -18.10 23.61 3.34
N LYS A 122 -17.66 23.25 2.11
CA LYS A 122 -18.37 22.38 1.12
C LYS A 122 -19.05 21.17 1.77
N TYR A 123 -18.43 20.60 2.81
CA TYR A 123 -18.84 19.39 3.53
C TYR A 123 -19.96 19.54 4.56
N GLU A 124 -20.24 20.73 5.12
CA GLU A 124 -21.37 20.87 6.07
C GLU A 124 -22.71 20.84 5.33
N LYS A 125 -22.75 21.42 4.12
CA LYS A 125 -23.96 21.44 3.28
C LYS A 125 -24.27 20.07 2.69
N THR A 126 -23.30 19.16 2.56
CA THR A 126 -23.54 17.84 1.96
C THR A 126 -24.44 16.96 2.82
N LEU A 127 -24.39 17.08 4.16
CA LEU A 127 -25.23 16.31 5.08
C LEU A 127 -26.74 16.46 4.80
N ASP A 128 -27.19 17.65 4.41
CA ASP A 128 -28.60 17.92 4.09
C ASP A 128 -29.09 17.25 2.79
N TYR A 129 -28.15 16.81 1.95
CA TYR A 129 -28.42 16.19 0.65
C TYR A 129 -28.07 14.70 0.61
N VAL A 130 -27.37 14.13 1.60
CA VAL A 130 -27.05 12.68 1.65
C VAL A 130 -28.33 11.83 1.54
N TRP A 131 -29.40 12.25 2.20
CA TRP A 131 -30.69 11.53 2.23
C TRP A 131 -31.67 11.99 1.14
N LYS A 132 -31.30 12.98 0.32
CA LYS A 132 -32.11 13.45 -0.78
C LYS A 132 -31.61 12.81 -2.06
N ALA A 133 -32.53 12.40 -2.93
CA ALA A 133 -32.14 12.02 -4.28
C ALA A 133 -31.35 13.19 -4.88
N PRO A 134 -30.17 12.96 -5.50
CA PRO A 134 -29.47 14.00 -6.22
C PRO A 134 -30.46 14.59 -7.20
N SER A 135 -30.55 15.93 -7.27
CA SER A 135 -31.51 16.61 -8.12
C SER A 135 -31.18 16.33 -9.59
N GLY A 136 -31.68 15.20 -10.09
CA GLY A 136 -32.28 15.04 -11.41
C GLY A 136 -31.43 15.28 -12.64
N VAL A 137 -30.10 15.41 -12.56
CA VAL A 137 -29.28 15.21 -13.77
C VAL A 137 -29.19 13.71 -13.99
N TRP A 138 -30.26 13.15 -14.54
CA TRP A 138 -30.20 11.86 -15.19
C TRP A 138 -29.26 12.01 -16.38
N ASP A 139 -28.42 11.02 -16.62
CA ASP A 139 -27.70 10.93 -17.90
C ASP A 139 -28.76 11.08 -19.01
N LEU A 140 -28.55 12.06 -19.90
CA LEU A 140 -29.45 12.23 -21.04
C LEU A 140 -29.43 10.93 -21.83
N PRO A 141 -30.60 10.36 -22.16
CA PRO A 141 -30.63 9.16 -22.98
C PRO A 141 -29.86 9.44 -24.27
N ILE A 142 -28.99 8.50 -24.67
CA ILE A 142 -28.07 8.67 -25.81
C ILE A 142 -28.81 9.07 -27.10
N THR A 143 -30.08 8.71 -27.21
CA THR A 143 -30.98 9.14 -28.28
C THR A 143 -31.12 10.66 -28.35
N LEU A 144 -31.32 11.34 -27.22
CA LEU A 144 -31.52 12.79 -27.14
C LEU A 144 -30.20 13.54 -27.36
N VAL A 145 -29.10 12.96 -26.89
CA VAL A 145 -27.74 13.47 -27.17
C VAL A 145 -27.44 13.39 -28.67
N ASN A 146 -27.74 12.25 -29.31
CA ASN A 146 -27.55 12.07 -30.74
C ASN A 146 -28.46 12.99 -31.57
N GLU A 147 -29.70 13.20 -31.15
CA GLU A 147 -30.62 14.13 -31.80
C GLU A 147 -30.06 15.56 -31.79
N VAL A 148 -29.62 16.07 -30.64
CA VAL A 148 -29.06 17.43 -30.56
C VAL A 148 -27.73 17.60 -31.32
N LEU A 149 -26.86 16.58 -31.30
CA LEU A 149 -25.54 16.66 -31.94
C LEU A 149 -25.56 16.43 -33.46
N TYR A 150 -26.53 15.68 -33.96
CA TYR A 150 -26.58 15.24 -35.36
C TYR A 150 -27.84 15.67 -36.11
N THR A 151 -28.78 16.38 -35.47
CA THR A 151 -29.76 17.18 -36.21
C THR A 151 -29.01 18.33 -36.87
N ASP A 152 -28.76 18.19 -38.17
CA ASP A 152 -28.40 19.33 -39.00
C ASP A 152 -29.64 20.22 -39.14
N ASP A 153 -29.50 21.52 -38.91
CA ASP A 153 -30.54 22.56 -39.14
C ASP A 153 -30.92 22.71 -40.64
N ASN A 154 -30.62 21.72 -41.48
CA ASN A 154 -30.71 21.79 -42.94
C ASN A 154 -31.93 21.02 -43.52
N ASP A 155 -32.83 20.52 -42.68
CA ASP A 155 -34.08 19.87 -43.11
C ASP A 155 -35.30 20.81 -42.96
N GLU A 156 -35.22 22.03 -43.53
CA GLU A 156 -36.38 22.87 -43.91
C GLU A 156 -36.62 22.83 -45.43
#